data_AF-A0A849RYB1-F1
#
_entry.id   AF-A0A849RYB1-F1
#
_cell.length_a   1.000
_cell.length_b   1.000
_cell.length_c   1.000
_cell.angle_alpha   90.00
_cell.angle_beta   90.00
_cell.angle_gamma   90.00
#
_symmetry.space_group_name_H-M   'P 1'
#
loop_
_entity.id
_entity.type
_entity.pdbx_description
1 polymer ?
#
loop_
_entity_poly.entity_id
_entity_poly.type
_entity_poly.pdbx_seq_one_letter_code
_entity_poly.pdbx_strand_id
1 'polypeptide(L)'
;VRSRIIYGDQALFVRRPLFEQLGGFPNQSILEDVAFCEKLINVTKPLILSPSVVTDARKFLKMGVWRSFFRVLLIILHVEFRLPILPRSFFQDVR
;
A
#
# COMPACT_ATOMS: atom_id res chain seq x y z
N VAL A 1 7.77 -15.96 6.13
CA VAL A 1 6.65 -15.79 5.16
C VAL A 1 5.99 -14.45 5.46
N ARG A 2 5.99 -13.49 4.52
CA ARG A 2 5.28 -12.20 4.63
C ARG A 2 3.75 -12.40 4.56
N SER A 3 3.19 -13.27 5.40
CA SER A 3 1.75 -13.50 5.42
C SER A 3 1.09 -12.36 6.22
N ARG A 4 0.06 -11.72 5.63
CA ARG A 4 -0.78 -10.67 6.25
C ARG A 4 -0.21 -9.24 6.24
N ILE A 5 0.63 -8.89 5.27
CA ILE A 5 0.86 -7.47 4.97
C ILE A 5 -0.45 -6.91 4.40
N ILE A 6 -0.90 -5.79 4.99
CA ILE A 6 -2.10 -5.08 4.57
C ILE A 6 -1.66 -3.85 3.79
N TYR A 7 -2.21 -3.67 2.59
CA TYR A 7 -1.99 -2.47 1.78
C TYR A 7 -3.00 -1.38 2.16
N GLY A 8 -2.67 -0.13 1.89
CA GLY A 8 -3.49 1.03 2.26
C GLY A 8 -4.86 1.04 1.58
N ASP A 9 -4.99 0.38 0.43
CA ASP A 9 -6.26 0.20 -0.29
C ASP A 9 -7.15 -0.91 0.30
N GLN A 10 -6.64 -1.72 1.23
CA GLN A 10 -7.38 -2.77 1.92
C GLN A 10 -8.12 -2.29 3.19
N ALA A 11 -8.37 -0.97 3.30
CA ALA A 11 -9.10 -0.35 4.41
C ALA A 11 -8.53 -0.72 5.80
N LEU A 12 -7.28 -0.35 6.04
CA LEU A 12 -6.57 -0.60 7.28
C LEU A 12 -7.13 0.24 8.45
N PHE A 13 -7.45 -0.42 9.57
CA PHE A 13 -7.79 0.23 10.84
C PHE A 13 -6.81 -0.19 11.94
N VAL A 14 -6.25 0.78 12.65
CA VAL A 14 -5.33 0.55 13.78
C VAL A 14 -5.71 1.46 14.95
N ARG A 15 -5.59 0.95 16.17
CA ARG A 15 -5.80 1.77 17.39
C ARG A 15 -4.74 2.87 17.43
N ARG A 16 -5.16 4.12 17.66
CA ARG A 16 -4.27 5.28 17.71
C ARG A 16 -3.02 5.09 18.59
N PRO A 17 -3.10 4.55 19.83
CA PRO A 17 -1.91 4.37 20.65
C PRO A 17 -0.86 3.44 20.01
N LEU A 18 -1.31 2.39 19.33
CA LEU A 18 -0.42 1.45 18.63
C LEU A 18 0.22 2.10 17.40
N PHE A 19 -0.54 2.90 16.65
CA PHE A 19 -0.03 3.64 15.50
C PHE A 19 1.08 4.62 15.92
N GLU A 20 0.85 5.39 16.99
CA GLU A 20 1.83 6.33 17.54
C GLU A 20 3.06 5.59 18.11
N GLN A 21 2.87 4.47 18.83
CA GLN A 21 3.95 3.65 19.35
C GLN A 21 4.88 3.10 18.25
N LEU A 22 4.33 2.77 17.07
CA LEU A 22 5.10 2.28 15.92
C LEU A 22 5.74 3.41 15.10
N GLY A 23 5.55 4.67 15.49
CA GLY A 23 6.08 5.85 14.81
C GLY A 23 5.30 6.27 13.56
N GLY A 24 4.08 5.77 13.39
CA GLY A 24 3.21 6.07 12.26
C GLY A 24 3.78 5.64 10.89
N PHE A 25 3.25 6.23 9.82
CA PHE A 25 3.74 5.96 8.47
C PHE A 25 5.14 6.57 8.27
N PRO A 26 6.12 5.79 7.80
CA PRO A 26 7.45 6.31 7.52
C PRO A 26 7.39 7.35 6.40
N ASN A 27 8.27 8.36 6.48
CA ASN A 27 8.41 9.37 5.43
C ASN A 27 9.16 8.79 4.22
N GLN A 28 8.47 7.98 3.44
CA GLN A 28 8.95 7.42 2.18
C GLN A 28 7.95 7.72 1.06
N SER A 29 8.44 7.76 -0.17
CA SER A 29 7.64 8.19 -1.32
C SER A 29 6.61 7.17 -1.78
N ILE A 30 6.79 5.89 -1.44
CA ILE A 30 5.97 4.77 -1.91
C ILE A 30 5.98 3.70 -0.81
N LEU A 31 4.90 2.94 -0.71
CA LEU A 31 4.76 1.75 0.14
C LEU A 31 4.91 2.03 1.63
N GLU A 32 4.66 3.28 2.05
CA GLU A 32 4.63 3.69 3.45
C GLU A 32 3.70 2.81 4.29
N ASP A 33 2.60 2.37 3.69
CA ASP A 33 1.65 1.40 4.22
C ASP A 33 2.27 0.02 4.45
N VAL A 34 3.00 -0.51 3.47
CA VAL A 34 3.69 -1.80 3.57
C VAL A 34 4.76 -1.75 4.67
N ALA A 35 5.59 -0.71 4.70
CA ALA A 35 6.65 -0.59 5.71
C ALA A 35 6.08 -0.39 7.12
N PHE A 36 4.97 0.33 7.26
CA PHE A 36 4.23 0.39 8.52
C PHE A 36 3.65 -0.99 8.88
N CYS A 37 3.04 -1.70 7.94
CA CYS A 37 2.47 -3.02 8.17
C CYS A 37 3.52 -4.08 8.51
N GLU A 38 4.73 -4.00 7.96
CA GLU A 38 5.85 -4.86 8.36
C GLU A 38 6.20 -4.68 9.84
N LYS A 39 6.13 -3.46 10.37
CA LYS A 39 6.28 -3.21 11.82
C LYS A 39 5.05 -3.70 12.60
N LEU A 40 3.85 -3.49 12.08
CA LEU A 40 2.59 -3.86 12.72
C LEU A 40 2.46 -5.38 12.92
N ILE A 41 2.80 -6.19 11.91
CA ILE A 41 2.71 -7.66 12.00
C ILE A 41 3.69 -8.28 13.01
N ASN A 42 4.75 -7.55 13.38
CA ASN A 42 5.70 -7.99 14.41
C ASN A 42 5.16 -7.80 15.83
N VAL A 43 4.17 -6.93 16.02
CA VAL A 43 3.60 -6.62 17.35
C VAL A 43 2.18 -7.11 17.53
N THR A 44 1.45 -7.40 16.45
CA THR A 44 0.09 -7.90 16.49
C THR A 44 -0.24 -8.76 15.27
N LYS A 45 -1.28 -9.57 15.39
CA LYS A 45 -1.81 -10.38 14.29
C LYS A 45 -3.02 -9.65 13.68
N PRO A 46 -2.94 -9.18 12.42
CA PRO A 46 -4.08 -8.52 11.78
C PRO A 46 -5.29 -9.46 11.70
N LEU A 47 -6.47 -8.89 11.97
CA LEU A 47 -7.77 -9.53 11.79
C LEU A 47 -8.39 -9.01 10.49
N ILE A 48 -8.74 -9.92 9.58
CA ILE A 48 -9.49 -9.60 8.37
C ILE A 48 -10.97 -9.69 8.72
N LEU A 49 -11.71 -8.58 8.54
CA LEU A 49 -13.14 -8.55 8.76
C LEU A 49 -13.87 -9.09 7.52
N SER A 50 -14.96 -9.82 7.73
CA SER A 50 -15.77 -10.39 6.63
C SER A 50 -16.47 -9.37 5.72
N PRO A 51 -16.92 -8.18 6.20
CA PRO A 51 -17.54 -7.19 5.34
C PRO A 51 -16.59 -6.70 4.24
N SER A 52 -17.09 -6.60 3.02
CA SER A 52 -16.36 -6.01 1.91
C SER A 52 -16.54 -4.49 1.86
N VAL A 53 -15.51 -3.81 1.36
CA VAL A 53 -15.58 -2.38 1.04
C VAL A 53 -15.78 -2.25 -0.46
N VAL A 54 -16.82 -1.54 -0.88
CA VAL A 54 -17.06 -1.22 -2.28
C VAL A 54 -16.33 0.07 -2.63
N THR A 55 -15.41 0.01 -3.59
CA THR A 55 -14.69 1.16 -4.11
C THR A 55 -15.05 1.39 -5.58
N ASP A 56 -14.86 2.62 -6.04
CA ASP A 56 -15.21 3.02 -7.40
C ASP A 56 -13.97 2.94 -8.32
N ALA A 57 -14.16 2.34 -9.51
CA ALA A 57 -13.11 2.19 -10.52
C ALA A 57 -12.80 3.49 -11.30
N ARG A 58 -13.48 4.61 -11.02
CA ARG A 58 -13.29 5.94 -11.67
C ARG A 58 -11.83 6.28 -11.98
N LYS A 59 -10.93 6.06 -11.02
CA LYS A 59 -9.50 6.37 -11.16
C LYS A 59 -8.80 5.49 -12.19
N PHE A 60 -9.05 4.17 -12.16
CA PHE A 60 -8.52 3.22 -13.13
C PHE A 60 -9.06 3.49 -14.55
N LEU A 61 -10.35 3.83 -14.65
CA LEU A 61 -10.98 4.18 -15.92
C LEU A 61 -10.40 5.48 -16.49
N LYS A 62 -10.20 6.51 -15.67
CA LYS A 62 -9.60 7.79 -16.08
C LYS A 62 -8.16 7.64 -16.56
N MET A 63 -7.36 6.79 -15.92
CA MET A 63 -5.98 6.53 -16.34
C MET A 63 -5.88 5.56 -17.53
N GLY A 64 -6.92 4.78 -17.80
CA GLY A 64 -6.93 3.65 -18.72
C GLY A 64 -6.47 2.37 -18.04
N VAL A 65 -7.21 1.27 -18.28
CA VAL A 65 -7.02 -0.03 -17.61
C VAL A 65 -5.60 -0.57 -17.84
N TRP A 66 -5.12 -0.55 -19.09
CA TRP A 66 -3.79 -1.04 -19.45
C TRP A 66 -2.67 -0.22 -18.82
N ARG A 67 -2.77 1.12 -18.84
CA ARG A 67 -1.78 2.00 -18.19
C ARG A 67 -1.73 1.77 -16.69
N SER A 68 -2.89 1.60 -16.07
CA SER A 68 -3.00 1.29 -14.64
C SER A 68 -2.36 -0.07 -14.31
N PHE A 69 -2.63 -1.09 -15.13
CA PHE A 69 -2.06 -2.43 -14.98
C PHE A 69 -0.53 -2.40 -15.09
N PHE A 70 0.03 -1.79 -16.14
CA PHE A 70 1.49 -1.66 -16.28
C PHE A 70 2.10 -0.89 -15.12
N ARG A 71 1.42 0.15 -14.61
CA ARG A 71 1.91 0.91 -13.46
C ARG A 71 2.03 0.03 -12.22
N VAL A 72 0.98 -0.73 -11.88
CA VAL A 72 0.99 -1.65 -10.74
C VAL A 72 2.05 -2.74 -10.92
N LEU A 73 2.19 -3.30 -12.13
CA LEU A 73 3.22 -4.29 -12.44
C LEU A 73 4.63 -3.74 -12.22
N LEU A 74 4.93 -2.52 -12.69
CA LEU A 74 6.24 -1.89 -12.49
C LEU A 74 6.54 -1.65 -11.01
N ILE A 75 5.53 -1.27 -10.21
CA ILE A 75 5.67 -1.14 -8.75
C ILE A 75 6.03 -2.50 -8.14
N ILE A 76 5.30 -3.56 -8.48
CA ILE A 76 5.55 -4.91 -7.94
C ILE A 76 6.97 -5.38 -8.33
N LEU A 77 7.37 -5.21 -9.59
CA LEU A 77 8.70 -5.57 -10.06
C LEU A 77 9.79 -4.77 -9.33
N HIS A 78 9.57 -3.48 -9.13
CA HIS A 78 10.50 -2.64 -8.36
C HIS A 78 10.69 -3.15 -6.93
N VAL A 79 9.61 -3.55 -6.26
CA VAL A 79 9.63 -4.06 -4.88
C VAL A 79 10.30 -5.42 -4.78
N GLU A 80 9.95 -6.34 -5.67
CA GLU A 80 10.41 -7.73 -5.60
C GLU A 80 11.89 -7.86 -6.03
N PHE A 81 12.28 -7.12 -7.08
CA PHE A 81 13.63 -7.18 -7.65
C PHE A 81 14.56 -6.06 -7.20
N ARG A 82 14.13 -5.17 -6.29
CA ARG A 82 14.92 -4.01 -5.80
C ARG A 82 15.49 -3.15 -6.94
N LEU A 83 14.72 -2.96 -8.01
CA LEU A 83 15.13 -2.15 -9.15
C LEU A 83 15.30 -0.67 -8.73
N PRO A 84 16.02 0.18 -9.50
CA PRO A 84 16.11 1.61 -9.20
C PRO A 84 14.73 2.26 -9.07
N ILE A 85 14.64 3.23 -8.17
CA ILE A 85 13.42 3.98 -7.79
C ILE A 85 12.67 4.51 -9.02
N LEU A 86 11.38 4.17 -9.10
CA LEU A 86 10.45 4.85 -10.00
C LEU A 86 10.42 6.35 -9.64
N PRO A 87 10.53 7.26 -10.61
CA PRO A 87 10.60 8.69 -10.35
C PRO A 87 9.34 9.17 -9.63
N ARG A 88 9.45 10.19 -8.77
CA ARG A 88 8.31 10.72 -7.99
C ARG A 88 7.14 11.15 -8.88
N SER A 89 7.43 11.61 -10.10
CA SER A 89 6.45 11.94 -11.14
C SER A 89 5.55 10.75 -11.53
N PHE A 90 6.04 9.53 -11.40
CA PHE A 90 5.25 8.31 -11.64
C PHE A 90 4.02 8.25 -10.71
N PHE A 91 4.06 8.84 -9.52
CA PHE A 91 2.96 8.77 -8.55
C PHE A 91 2.11 10.05 -8.50
N GLN A 92 2.47 11.10 -9.25
CA GLN A 92 1.79 12.40 -9.20
C GLN A 92 0.46 12.43 -9.97
N ASP A 93 0.34 11.69 -11.08
CA ASP A 93 -0.85 11.70 -11.95
C ASP A 93 -2.12 11.08 -11.32
N VAL A 94 -1.99 10.55 -10.10
CA VAL A 94 -2.85 9.51 -9.56
C VAL A 94 -3.62 10.00 -8.32
N ARG A 95 -3.41 11.25 -7.88
CA ARG A 95 -4.13 11.87 -6.75
C ARG A 95 -5.27 12.76 -7.23
#